data_AF-A0A330DTE9-F1
#
_entry.id   AF-A0A330DTE9-F1
#
_cell.length_a   1.000
_cell.length_b   1.000
_cell.length_c   1.000
_cell.angle_alpha   90.00
_cell.angle_beta   90.00
_cell.angle_gamma   90.00
#
_symmetry.space_group_name_H-M   'P 1'
#
loop_
_entity.id
_entity.type
_entity.pdbx_description
1 polymer ?
#
loop_
_entity_poly.entity_id
_entity_poly.type
_entity_poly.pdbx_seq_one_letter_code
_entity_poly.pdbx_strand_id
1 'polypeptide(L)'
;MSEKLQKVLARAGHGSRREIEAIIEAGRVSVDGKIATLGDRVEIVPGLKIRIDGHLISVKESAEQICRVLAYYKPEGELCTRNDPEGRPTVFDRLPKLRGARWIAVGRLDVNTCGLLLFTTDGELANRLMHPSREVEREYAVRVFGQVDENKLRDLSRGVQLEDGPAAFKTIKFTGGEGINQWYNVTLTEGRNREVRRLWEAVGVQVSRLIRVRYGDILLPKGLPRGGYTELDLTQTNYLRDLVGLTPETTSKVAVEKDRRRMKANQIRRAVKRHSQVSSNRRSGSRNNNG
;
A
#
# COMPACT_ATOMS: atom_id res chain seq x y z
N MET A 1 -20.82 -4.41 -18.96
CA MET A 1 -20.95 -3.26 -18.02
C MET A 1 -19.92 -2.19 -18.38
N SER A 2 -20.32 -0.93 -18.58
CA SER A 2 -19.40 0.15 -18.96
C SER A 2 -18.60 0.70 -17.76
N GLU A 3 -17.34 1.09 -17.98
CA GLU A 3 -16.46 1.71 -17.00
C GLU A 3 -15.88 3.02 -17.55
N LYS A 4 -15.50 3.97 -16.67
CA LYS A 4 -14.79 5.20 -17.08
C LYS A 4 -13.49 4.85 -17.79
N LEU A 5 -13.19 5.51 -18.91
CA LEU A 5 -12.03 5.22 -19.77
C LEU A 5 -10.70 5.30 -19.00
N GLN A 6 -10.53 6.31 -18.14
CA GLN A 6 -9.34 6.45 -17.30
C GLN A 6 -9.19 5.31 -16.29
N LYS A 7 -10.29 4.68 -15.85
CA LYS A 7 -10.24 3.53 -14.94
C LYS A 7 -9.69 2.31 -15.67
N VAL A 8 -10.16 2.07 -16.90
CA VAL A 8 -9.72 0.95 -17.76
C VAL A 8 -8.24 1.07 -18.10
N LEU A 9 -7.81 2.23 -18.60
CA LEU A 9 -6.42 2.47 -18.99
C LEU A 9 -5.47 2.42 -17.79
N ALA A 10 -5.90 2.96 -16.64
CA ALA A 10 -5.11 2.90 -15.42
C ALA A 10 -4.92 1.47 -14.92
N ARG A 11 -5.97 0.64 -15.03
CA ARG A 11 -5.93 -0.78 -14.69
C ARG A 11 -4.98 -1.55 -15.62
N ALA A 12 -4.99 -1.24 -16.91
CA ALA A 12 -4.05 -1.79 -17.90
C ALA A 12 -2.59 -1.33 -17.71
N GLY A 13 -2.34 -0.37 -16.82
CA GLY A 13 -0.99 0.04 -16.41
C GLY A 13 -0.45 1.29 -17.09
N HIS A 14 -1.27 2.06 -17.81
CA HIS A 14 -0.86 3.22 -18.60
C HIS A 14 -0.85 4.56 -17.84
N GLY A 15 -0.49 4.56 -16.56
CA GLY A 15 -0.45 5.78 -15.73
C GLY A 15 -1.64 5.93 -14.78
N SER A 16 -1.57 6.89 -13.84
CA SER A 16 -2.59 7.14 -12.82
C SER A 16 -3.94 7.57 -13.45
N ARG A 17 -5.05 7.46 -12.70
CA ARG A 17 -6.36 7.89 -13.26
C ARG A 17 -6.33 9.37 -13.66
N ARG A 18 -5.74 10.22 -12.81
CA ARG A 18 -5.60 11.67 -13.04
C ARG A 18 -4.63 11.99 -14.18
N GLU A 19 -3.51 11.26 -14.28
CA GLU A 19 -2.61 11.39 -15.42
C GLU A 19 -3.33 11.06 -16.73
N ILE A 20 -4.12 9.99 -16.74
CA ILE A 20 -4.89 9.61 -17.94
C ILE A 20 -6.00 10.62 -18.23
N GLU A 21 -6.65 11.19 -17.22
CA GLU A 21 -7.62 12.28 -17.42
C GLU A 21 -6.98 13.46 -18.17
N ALA A 22 -5.77 13.88 -17.77
CA ALA A 22 -5.03 14.92 -18.49
C ALA A 22 -4.65 14.52 -19.93
N ILE A 23 -4.33 13.25 -20.18
CA ILE A 23 -4.04 12.73 -21.54
C ILE A 23 -5.33 12.72 -22.40
N ILE A 24 -6.47 12.34 -21.82
CA ILE A 24 -7.78 12.37 -22.49
C ILE A 24 -8.16 13.81 -22.84
N GLU A 25 -8.03 14.72 -21.89
CA GLU A 25 -8.33 16.16 -22.08
C GLU A 25 -7.46 16.79 -23.17
N ALA A 26 -6.21 16.35 -23.31
CA ALA A 26 -5.32 16.74 -24.41
C ALA A 26 -5.68 16.12 -25.77
N GLY A 27 -6.78 15.37 -25.89
CA GLY A 27 -7.23 14.76 -27.15
C GLY A 27 -6.35 13.62 -27.66
N ARG A 28 -5.51 13.03 -26.80
CA ARG A 28 -4.51 12.02 -27.18
C ARG A 28 -5.03 10.59 -27.12
N VAL A 29 -6.24 10.39 -26.62
CA VAL A 29 -6.87 9.07 -26.49
C VAL A 29 -8.00 8.94 -27.50
N SER A 30 -8.04 7.82 -28.22
CA SER A 30 -9.15 7.49 -29.13
C SER A 30 -9.76 6.14 -28.80
N VAL A 31 -11.07 6.01 -28.97
CA VAL A 31 -11.83 4.76 -28.87
C VAL A 31 -12.51 4.52 -30.21
N ASP A 32 -12.20 3.40 -30.86
CA ASP A 32 -12.68 3.04 -32.21
C ASP A 32 -12.51 4.15 -33.25
N GLY A 33 -11.42 4.89 -33.14
CA GLY A 33 -11.04 5.96 -34.07
C GLY A 33 -11.65 7.34 -33.74
N LYS A 34 -12.53 7.44 -32.73
CA LYS A 34 -13.06 8.72 -32.25
C LYS A 34 -12.26 9.21 -31.06
N ILE A 35 -11.89 10.50 -31.05
CA ILE A 35 -11.21 11.12 -29.92
C ILE A 35 -12.14 11.08 -28.70
N ALA A 36 -11.63 10.56 -27.59
CA ALA A 36 -12.36 10.47 -26.34
C ALA A 36 -12.31 11.79 -25.58
N THR A 37 -13.34 12.07 -24.80
CA THR A 37 -13.45 13.24 -23.94
C THR A 37 -13.51 12.85 -22.46
N LEU A 38 -13.23 13.82 -21.58
CA LEU A 38 -13.19 13.58 -20.15
C LEU A 38 -14.56 13.10 -19.65
N GLY A 39 -14.57 11.92 -19.04
CA GLY A 39 -15.79 11.31 -18.53
C GLY A 39 -16.39 10.22 -19.42
N ASP A 40 -15.83 9.99 -20.61
CA ASP A 40 -16.24 8.89 -21.46
C ASP A 40 -16.16 7.53 -20.75
N ARG A 41 -17.09 6.65 -21.13
CA ARG A 41 -17.20 5.29 -20.62
C ARG A 41 -17.04 4.32 -21.76
N VAL A 42 -16.39 3.21 -21.49
CA VAL A 42 -16.20 2.12 -22.45
C VAL A 42 -16.64 0.81 -21.83
N GLU A 43 -17.25 -0.04 -22.64
CA GLU A 43 -17.45 -1.43 -22.32
C GLU A 43 -16.36 -2.24 -22.99
N ILE A 44 -15.70 -3.13 -22.24
CA ILE A 44 -14.64 -3.97 -22.78
C ILE A 44 -15.30 -5.13 -23.49
N VAL A 45 -15.32 -5.09 -24.82
CA VAL A 45 -15.85 -6.15 -25.68
C VAL A 45 -14.78 -6.62 -26.66
N PRO A 46 -14.86 -7.85 -27.16
CA PRO A 46 -14.01 -8.29 -28.26
C PRO A 46 -14.07 -7.31 -29.43
N GLY A 47 -12.90 -6.84 -29.89
CA GLY A 47 -12.79 -5.91 -31.01
C GLY A 47 -12.70 -4.42 -30.65
N LEU A 48 -12.92 -4.03 -29.38
CA LEU A 48 -12.72 -2.66 -28.91
C LEU A 48 -11.28 -2.18 -29.16
N LYS A 49 -11.11 -1.03 -29.82
CA LYS A 49 -9.79 -0.45 -30.11
C LYS A 49 -9.58 0.86 -29.37
N ILE A 50 -8.88 0.80 -28.25
CA ILE A 50 -8.41 1.99 -27.54
C ILE A 50 -6.99 2.31 -27.97
N ARG A 51 -6.70 3.57 -28.30
CA ARG A 51 -5.35 4.05 -28.62
C ARG A 51 -4.95 5.24 -27.78
N ILE A 52 -3.67 5.33 -27.44
CA ILE A 52 -3.03 6.53 -26.89
C ILE A 52 -1.94 6.94 -27.89
N ASP A 53 -1.97 8.18 -28.37
CA ASP A 53 -1.03 8.69 -29.39
C ASP A 53 -0.94 7.76 -30.62
N GLY A 54 -2.07 7.22 -31.08
CA GLY A 54 -2.14 6.29 -32.21
C GLY A 54 -1.72 4.84 -31.90
N HIS A 55 -1.12 4.56 -30.75
CA HIS A 55 -0.67 3.21 -30.37
C HIS A 55 -1.80 2.40 -29.74
N LEU A 56 -2.04 1.18 -30.24
CA LEU A 56 -3.09 0.30 -29.74
C LEU A 56 -2.78 -0.21 -28.32
N ILE A 57 -3.76 -0.06 -27.43
CA ILE A 57 -3.64 -0.47 -26.03
C ILE A 57 -4.40 -1.78 -25.80
N SER A 58 -3.70 -2.78 -25.31
CA SER A 58 -4.33 -4.03 -24.87
C SER A 58 -5.00 -3.82 -23.51
N VAL A 59 -6.31 -4.01 -23.48
CA VAL A 59 -7.14 -3.94 -22.27
C VAL A 59 -7.82 -5.27 -22.05
N LYS A 60 -8.00 -5.65 -20.79
CA LYS A 60 -8.76 -6.84 -20.38
C LYS A 60 -9.98 -6.44 -19.58
N GLU A 61 -11.01 -7.26 -19.63
CA GLU A 61 -12.15 -7.13 -18.73
C GLU A 61 -11.69 -7.17 -17.27
N SER A 62 -12.40 -6.45 -16.41
CA SER A 62 -12.02 -6.39 -14.98
C SER A 62 -12.06 -7.75 -14.31
N ALA A 63 -13.01 -8.61 -14.70
CA ALA A 63 -13.19 -9.94 -14.13
C ALA A 63 -12.12 -10.94 -14.59
N GLU A 64 -11.50 -10.72 -15.75
CA GLU A 64 -10.45 -11.59 -16.29
C GLU A 64 -9.05 -11.26 -15.73
N GLN A 65 -8.90 -10.14 -15.03
CA GLN A 65 -7.63 -9.74 -14.44
C GLN A 65 -7.44 -10.39 -13.08
N ILE A 66 -6.50 -11.32 -13.03
CA ILE A 66 -6.08 -11.98 -11.78
C ILE A 66 -5.74 -10.93 -10.72
N CYS A 67 -6.49 -10.97 -9.61
CA CYS A 67 -6.22 -10.19 -8.42
C CYS A 67 -4.99 -10.76 -7.70
N ARG A 68 -3.90 -9.98 -7.67
CA ARG A 68 -2.65 -10.34 -7.00
C ARG A 68 -2.43 -9.42 -5.82
N VAL A 69 -1.92 -9.95 -4.70
CA VAL A 69 -1.61 -9.14 -3.51
C VAL A 69 -0.18 -9.40 -3.04
N LEU A 70 0.58 -8.33 -2.77
CA LEU A 70 1.88 -8.41 -2.11
C LEU A 70 1.77 -7.94 -0.66
N ALA A 71 2.44 -8.65 0.24
CA ALA A 71 2.84 -8.15 1.55
C ALA A 71 4.26 -7.61 1.47
N TYR A 72 4.43 -6.30 1.65
CA TYR A 72 5.70 -5.61 1.63
C TYR A 72 6.10 -5.17 3.04
N TYR A 73 7.33 -5.46 3.45
CA TYR A 73 7.89 -4.89 4.67
C TYR A 73 8.53 -3.55 4.33
N LYS A 74 7.74 -2.48 4.36
CA LYS A 74 8.22 -1.12 4.15
C LYS A 74 9.31 -0.75 5.17
N PRO A 75 10.50 -0.31 4.72
CA PRO A 75 11.50 0.31 5.59
C PRO A 75 11.20 1.80 5.82
N GLU A 76 11.88 2.37 6.81
CA GLU A 76 11.96 3.83 6.94
C GLU A 76 12.70 4.44 5.74
N GLY A 77 12.42 5.72 5.46
CA GLY A 77 13.07 6.49 4.40
C GLY A 77 12.42 6.35 3.02
N GLU A 78 11.40 5.50 2.87
CA GLU A 78 10.63 5.37 1.63
C GLU A 78 9.30 6.10 1.67
N LEU A 79 8.97 6.77 0.56
CA LEU A 79 7.69 7.42 0.35
C LEU A 79 6.67 6.48 -0.28
N CYS A 80 5.42 6.58 0.18
CA CYS A 80 4.27 5.94 -0.45
C CYS A 80 3.71 6.81 -1.60
N THR A 81 4.54 7.13 -2.59
CA THR A 81 4.16 7.87 -3.82
C THR A 81 4.72 7.18 -5.06
N ARG A 82 4.05 7.33 -6.21
CA ARG A 82 4.55 6.81 -7.49
C ARG A 82 5.57 7.74 -8.15
N ASN A 83 5.45 9.03 -7.89
CA ASN A 83 6.35 10.04 -8.41
C ASN A 83 6.69 10.98 -7.24
N ASP A 84 7.98 11.16 -6.98
CA ASP A 84 8.49 12.12 -6.01
C ASP A 84 9.34 13.15 -6.77
N PRO A 85 8.94 14.44 -6.79
CA PRO A 85 9.68 15.48 -7.51
C PRO A 85 11.14 15.63 -7.08
N GLU A 86 11.44 15.32 -5.80
CA GLU A 86 12.80 15.36 -5.24
C GLU A 86 13.61 14.08 -5.52
N GLY A 87 13.03 13.09 -6.22
CA GLY A 87 13.69 11.85 -6.58
C GLY A 87 14.03 10.95 -5.39
N ARG A 88 13.33 11.10 -4.25
CA ARG A 88 13.56 10.27 -3.06
C ARG A 88 13.04 8.84 -3.28
N PRO A 89 13.59 7.84 -2.56
CA PRO A 89 13.18 6.46 -2.71
C PRO A 89 11.69 6.24 -2.47
N THR A 90 11.06 5.42 -3.32
CA THR A 90 9.65 5.08 -3.20
C THR A 90 9.45 3.61 -2.89
N VAL A 91 8.29 3.30 -2.29
CA VAL A 91 7.88 1.91 -2.05
C VAL A 91 7.65 1.09 -3.33
N PHE A 92 7.59 1.74 -4.50
CA PHE A 92 7.36 1.08 -5.78
C PHE A 92 8.66 0.65 -6.47
N ASP A 93 9.79 1.23 -6.11
CA ASP A 93 11.08 1.08 -6.81
C ASP A 93 11.54 -0.38 -6.92
N ARG A 94 11.19 -1.21 -5.93
CA ARG A 94 11.63 -2.61 -5.82
C ARG A 94 10.56 -3.64 -6.16
N LEU A 95 9.36 -3.22 -6.51
CA LEU A 95 8.26 -4.17 -6.75
C LEU A 95 8.47 -4.93 -8.06
N PRO A 96 7.95 -6.17 -8.16
CA PRO A 96 8.09 -6.97 -9.37
C PRO A 96 7.35 -6.29 -10.53
N LYS A 97 7.99 -6.19 -11.69
CA LYS A 97 7.38 -5.60 -12.89
C LYS A 97 6.17 -6.41 -13.33
N LEU A 98 5.14 -5.72 -13.78
CA LEU A 98 3.91 -6.29 -14.32
C LEU A 98 3.76 -5.92 -15.80
N ARG A 99 3.20 -6.84 -16.59
CA ARG A 99 2.78 -6.56 -17.97
C ARG A 99 1.25 -6.44 -17.97
N GLY A 100 0.73 -5.33 -18.51
CA GLY A 100 -0.71 -5.07 -18.63
C GLY A 100 -1.44 -4.84 -17.29
N ALA A 101 -0.71 -4.54 -16.21
CA ALA A 101 -1.25 -4.26 -14.89
C ALA A 101 -0.25 -3.41 -14.09
N ARG A 102 -0.67 -2.94 -12.91
CA ARG A 102 0.20 -2.17 -12.00
C ARG A 102 -0.10 -2.46 -10.53
N TRP A 103 0.88 -2.25 -9.67
CA TRP A 103 0.70 -2.32 -8.21
C TRP A 103 0.02 -1.09 -7.63
N ILE A 104 -0.99 -1.27 -6.79
CA ILE A 104 -1.71 -0.21 -6.09
C ILE A 104 -1.42 -0.39 -4.61
N ALA A 105 -0.86 0.64 -3.96
CA ALA A 105 -0.64 0.60 -2.51
C ALA A 105 -1.99 0.65 -1.78
N VAL A 106 -2.16 -0.21 -0.78
CA VAL A 106 -3.32 -0.18 0.12
C VAL A 106 -2.97 0.71 1.30
N GLY A 107 -3.38 1.97 1.17
CA GLY A 107 -3.10 3.04 2.11
C GLY A 107 -1.67 3.55 1.99
N ARG A 108 -1.25 4.30 3.01
CA ARG A 108 0.10 4.87 3.11
C ARG A 108 0.68 4.56 4.49
N LEU A 109 2.00 4.63 4.56
CA LEU A 109 2.76 4.69 5.81
C LEU A 109 3.70 5.88 5.69
N ASP A 110 3.87 6.62 6.79
CA ASP A 110 4.80 7.74 6.82
C ASP A 110 6.23 7.30 6.48
N VAL A 111 7.05 8.25 6.05
CA VAL A 111 8.47 8.01 5.73
C VAL A 111 9.20 7.36 6.90
N ASN A 112 8.92 7.81 8.13
CA ASN A 112 9.54 7.33 9.36
C ASN A 112 8.74 6.21 10.05
N THR A 113 7.88 5.51 9.29
CA THR A 113 7.11 4.36 9.77
C THR A 113 7.50 3.11 8.99
N CYS A 114 7.83 2.06 9.73
CA CYS A 114 8.14 0.73 9.21
C CYS A 114 6.88 -0.16 9.15
N GLY A 115 6.99 -1.28 8.43
CA GLY A 115 6.08 -2.42 8.62
C GLY A 115 5.29 -2.80 7.38
N LEU A 116 4.20 -3.53 7.59
CA LEU A 116 3.40 -4.13 6.54
C LEU A 116 2.73 -3.06 5.68
N LEU A 117 2.98 -3.08 4.38
CA LEU A 117 2.22 -2.37 3.37
C LEU A 117 1.72 -3.38 2.34
N LEU A 118 0.41 -3.42 2.10
CA LEU A 118 -0.14 -4.28 1.07
C LEU A 118 -0.09 -3.55 -0.28
N PHE A 119 0.16 -4.31 -1.34
CA PHE A 119 -0.06 -3.88 -2.71
C PHE A 119 -1.01 -4.83 -3.40
N THR A 120 -1.87 -4.34 -4.29
CA THR A 120 -2.73 -5.18 -5.11
C THR A 120 -2.79 -4.71 -6.55
N THR A 121 -3.10 -5.62 -7.48
CA THR A 121 -3.46 -5.25 -8.87
C THR A 121 -4.93 -4.83 -9.01
N ASP A 122 -5.77 -5.19 -8.03
CA ASP A 122 -7.20 -4.88 -8.03
C ASP A 122 -7.48 -3.56 -7.29
N GLY A 123 -7.86 -2.54 -8.07
CA GLY A 123 -8.17 -1.21 -7.53
C GLY A 123 -9.44 -1.15 -6.68
N GLU A 124 -10.38 -2.07 -6.88
CA GLU A 124 -11.59 -2.15 -6.05
C GLU A 124 -11.26 -2.73 -4.68
N LEU A 125 -10.46 -3.80 -4.64
CA LEU A 125 -9.94 -4.35 -3.38
C LEU A 125 -9.15 -3.28 -2.60
N ALA A 126 -8.24 -2.56 -3.27
CA ALA A 126 -7.48 -1.49 -2.64
C ALA A 126 -8.40 -0.42 -2.03
N ASN A 127 -9.39 0.04 -2.81
CA ASN A 127 -10.33 1.08 -2.37
C ASN A 127 -11.12 0.63 -1.14
N ARG A 128 -11.72 -0.56 -1.17
CA ARG A 128 -12.53 -1.05 -0.05
C ARG A 128 -11.70 -1.31 1.21
N LEU A 129 -10.48 -1.84 1.08
CA LEU A 129 -9.59 -2.04 2.23
C LEU A 129 -9.16 -0.72 2.89
N MET A 130 -9.07 0.36 2.13
CA MET A 130 -8.71 1.70 2.63
C MET A 130 -9.91 2.46 3.19
N HIS A 131 -11.11 2.20 2.68
CA HIS A 131 -12.29 2.99 3.02
C HIS A 131 -12.69 2.79 4.50
N PRO A 132 -12.86 3.87 5.30
CA PRO A 132 -13.18 3.77 6.73
C PRO A 132 -14.46 2.98 7.01
N SER A 133 -15.46 3.02 6.12
CA SER A 133 -16.73 2.29 6.30
C SER A 133 -16.60 0.76 6.34
N ARG A 134 -15.44 0.21 5.97
CA ARG A 134 -15.15 -1.23 6.08
C ARG A 134 -14.47 -1.59 7.39
N GLU A 135 -14.08 -0.60 8.19
CA GLU A 135 -13.49 -0.75 9.52
C GLU A 135 -12.36 -1.79 9.59
N VAL A 136 -11.60 -1.94 8.49
CA VAL A 136 -10.54 -2.94 8.41
C VAL A 136 -9.45 -2.59 9.41
N GLU A 137 -9.15 -3.52 10.30
CA GLU A 137 -8.19 -3.27 11.36
C GLU A 137 -6.76 -3.10 10.85
N ARG A 138 -6.03 -2.17 11.46
CA ARG A 138 -4.59 -2.01 11.34
C ARG A 138 -3.98 -2.10 12.73
N GLU A 139 -3.02 -3.01 12.91
CA GLU A 139 -2.32 -3.17 14.18
C GLU A 139 -0.90 -2.63 14.07
N TYR A 140 -0.50 -1.89 15.10
CA TYR A 140 0.81 -1.30 15.22
C TYR A 140 1.49 -1.75 16.51
N ALA A 141 2.74 -2.17 16.40
CA ALA A 141 3.66 -2.24 17.53
C ALA A 141 4.33 -0.86 17.68
N VAL A 142 4.10 -0.24 18.83
CA VAL A 142 4.51 1.13 19.14
C VAL A 142 5.45 1.11 20.32
N ARG A 143 6.64 1.68 20.15
CA ARG A 143 7.51 2.00 21.28
C ARG A 143 7.29 3.44 21.67
N VAL A 144 6.80 3.65 22.87
CA VAL A 144 6.54 4.97 23.43
C VAL A 144 7.66 5.41 24.36
N PHE A 145 7.78 6.71 24.55
CA PHE A 145 8.66 7.37 25.50
C PHE A 145 7.82 8.33 26.36
N GLY A 146 7.75 8.03 27.65
CA GLY A 146 6.99 8.80 28.64
C GLY A 146 6.31 7.89 29.66
N GLN A 147 5.77 8.49 30.71
CA GLN A 147 5.00 7.75 31.72
C GLN A 147 3.61 7.42 31.16
N VAL A 148 3.27 6.13 31.16
CA VAL A 148 1.95 5.62 30.79
C VAL A 148 1.32 5.01 32.03
N ASP A 149 0.23 5.61 32.49
CA ASP A 149 -0.60 5.10 33.59
C ASP A 149 -1.95 4.58 33.05
N GLU A 150 -2.74 3.96 33.92
CA GLU A 150 -4.04 3.41 33.55
C GLU A 150 -5.05 4.50 33.12
N ASN A 151 -4.90 5.75 33.58
CA ASN A 151 -5.77 6.84 33.19
C ASN A 151 -5.57 7.18 31.71
N LYS A 152 -4.31 7.34 31.29
CA LYS A 152 -3.98 7.58 29.87
C LYS A 152 -4.47 6.45 28.97
N LEU A 153 -4.34 5.19 29.40
CA LEU A 153 -4.84 4.05 28.64
C LEU A 153 -6.36 4.07 28.51
N ARG A 154 -7.08 4.47 29.57
CA ARG A 154 -8.54 4.65 29.55
C ARG A 154 -8.94 5.79 28.62
N ASP A 155 -8.26 6.92 28.67
CA ASP A 155 -8.53 8.09 27.82
C ASP A 155 -8.33 7.75 26.34
N LEU A 156 -7.21 7.12 26.01
CA LEU A 156 -6.92 6.66 24.64
C LEU A 156 -7.93 5.63 24.11
N SER A 157 -8.54 4.84 24.99
CA SER A 157 -9.55 3.83 24.62
C SER A 157 -10.96 4.43 24.51
N ARG A 158 -11.29 5.42 25.34
CA ARG A 158 -12.58 6.15 25.30
C ARG A 158 -12.64 7.18 24.19
N GLY A 159 -11.49 7.73 23.84
CA GLY A 159 -11.30 8.73 22.80
C GLY A 159 -10.78 10.04 23.36
N VAL A 160 -9.89 10.65 22.59
CA VAL A 160 -9.28 11.96 22.87
C VAL A 160 -9.57 12.91 21.71
N GLN A 161 -9.59 14.21 22.00
CA GLN A 161 -9.77 15.22 20.96
C GLN A 161 -8.45 15.46 20.22
N LEU A 162 -8.45 15.26 18.91
CA LEU A 162 -7.36 15.68 18.02
C LEU A 162 -7.80 16.92 17.21
N GLU A 163 -6.85 17.55 16.52
CA GLU A 163 -7.10 18.73 15.68
C GLU A 163 -8.17 18.51 14.61
N ASP A 164 -8.23 17.31 14.02
CA ASP A 164 -9.16 16.91 12.96
C ASP A 164 -10.37 16.13 13.50
N GLY A 165 -10.64 16.16 14.80
CA GLY A 165 -11.80 15.52 15.45
C GLY A 165 -11.43 14.45 16.48
N PRO A 166 -12.42 13.86 17.18
CA PRO A 166 -12.19 12.81 18.17
C PRO A 166 -11.58 11.55 17.54
N ALA A 167 -10.76 10.82 18.29
CA ALA A 167 -10.16 9.56 17.86
C ALA A 167 -9.86 8.66 19.07
N ALA A 168 -9.88 7.34 18.87
CA ALA A 168 -9.61 6.36 19.93
C ALA A 168 -8.86 5.14 19.37
N PHE A 169 -8.05 4.48 20.19
CA PHE A 169 -7.58 3.14 19.88
C PHE A 169 -8.70 2.12 20.12
N LYS A 170 -8.91 1.20 19.18
CA LYS A 170 -9.85 0.10 19.35
C LYS A 170 -9.37 -0.89 20.42
N THR A 171 -8.08 -1.19 20.43
CA THR A 171 -7.44 -1.97 21.49
C THR A 171 -6.06 -1.42 21.80
N ILE A 172 -5.64 -1.54 23.06
CA ILE A 172 -4.31 -1.20 23.54
C ILE A 172 -3.84 -2.36 24.42
N LYS A 173 -2.69 -2.95 24.10
CA LYS A 173 -2.13 -4.08 24.84
C LYS A 173 -0.68 -3.78 25.17
N PHE A 174 -0.32 -3.80 26.44
CA PHE A 174 1.08 -3.75 26.86
C PHE A 174 1.79 -5.02 26.41
N THR A 175 2.99 -4.89 25.85
CA THR A 175 3.76 -6.01 25.28
C THR A 175 5.18 -6.12 25.84
N GLY A 176 5.56 -5.23 26.77
CA GLY A 176 6.84 -5.27 27.46
C GLY A 176 7.60 -3.94 27.43
N GLY A 177 8.78 -3.93 28.05
CA GLY A 177 9.60 -2.73 28.26
C GLY A 177 9.68 -2.35 29.74
N GLU A 178 10.70 -1.57 30.07
CA GLU A 178 11.00 -1.14 31.43
C GLU A 178 11.30 0.36 31.48
N GLY A 179 11.00 0.97 32.61
CA GLY A 179 11.16 2.42 32.81
C GLY A 179 10.34 3.24 31.81
N ILE A 180 10.97 4.24 31.22
CA ILE A 180 10.31 5.23 30.35
C ILE A 180 10.04 4.74 28.91
N ASN A 181 10.62 3.60 28.51
CA ASN A 181 10.46 3.03 27.17
C ASN A 181 9.61 1.76 27.22
N GLN A 182 8.38 1.86 26.75
CA GLN A 182 7.41 0.77 26.81
C GLN A 182 6.89 0.43 25.41
N TRP A 183 6.50 -0.82 25.20
CA TRP A 183 5.91 -1.31 23.97
C TRP A 183 4.44 -1.62 24.15
N TYR A 184 3.64 -1.10 23.21
CA TYR A 184 2.22 -1.37 23.11
C TYR A 184 1.86 -1.87 21.72
N ASN A 185 1.00 -2.88 21.65
CA ASN A 185 0.25 -3.17 20.45
C ASN A 185 -1.07 -2.39 20.48
N VAL A 186 -1.32 -1.61 19.44
CA VAL A 186 -2.56 -0.83 19.30
C VAL A 186 -3.26 -1.14 17.99
N THR A 187 -4.59 -1.12 17.99
CA THR A 187 -5.39 -1.29 16.77
C THR A 187 -6.24 -0.07 16.45
N LEU A 188 -6.38 0.22 15.15
CA LEU A 188 -7.25 1.26 14.59
C LEU A 188 -8.07 0.67 13.45
N THR A 189 -9.28 1.18 13.25
CA THR A 189 -10.18 0.83 12.13
C THR A 189 -10.28 1.95 11.09
N GLU A 190 -9.64 3.09 11.36
CA GLU A 190 -9.40 4.19 10.42
C GLU A 190 -7.88 4.40 10.18
N GLY A 191 -7.51 5.47 9.50
CA GLY A 191 -6.14 5.72 9.06
C GLY A 191 -5.89 7.18 8.74
N ARG A 192 -6.23 8.07 9.67
CA ARG A 192 -5.99 9.51 9.56
C ARG A 192 -4.48 9.79 9.55
N ASN A 193 -4.09 10.97 9.06
CA ASN A 193 -2.67 11.32 8.97
C ASN A 193 -2.00 11.22 10.36
N ARG A 194 -0.91 10.44 10.48
CA ARG A 194 -0.12 10.27 11.72
C ARG A 194 -0.94 9.94 12.98
N GLU A 195 -2.10 9.32 12.81
CA GLU A 195 -3.10 9.13 13.86
C GLU A 195 -2.57 8.46 15.13
N VAL A 196 -1.83 7.35 15.00
CA VAL A 196 -1.22 6.66 16.16
C VAL A 196 -0.32 7.60 16.96
N ARG A 197 0.48 8.45 16.29
CA ARG A 197 1.40 9.37 16.97
C ARG A 197 0.63 10.45 17.70
N ARG A 198 -0.36 11.04 17.04
CA ARG A 198 -1.19 12.11 17.59
C ARG A 198 -2.03 11.65 18.79
N LEU A 199 -2.53 10.41 18.76
CA LEU A 199 -3.20 9.80 19.91
C LEU A 199 -2.28 9.75 21.14
N TRP A 200 -1.08 9.18 21.01
CA TRP A 200 -0.12 9.14 22.13
C TRP A 200 0.32 10.54 22.57
N GLU A 201 0.56 11.46 21.63
CA GLU A 201 0.95 12.84 21.90
C GLU A 201 -0.14 13.60 22.68
N ALA A 202 -1.43 13.34 22.41
CA ALA A 202 -2.55 13.94 23.11
C ALA A 202 -2.61 13.61 24.62
N VAL A 203 -1.99 12.50 25.04
CA VAL A 203 -1.83 12.13 26.46
C VAL A 203 -0.40 12.40 26.98
N GLY A 204 0.36 13.24 26.29
CA GLY A 204 1.70 13.65 26.67
C GLY A 204 2.76 12.55 26.54
N VAL A 205 2.59 11.60 25.60
CA VAL A 205 3.50 10.47 25.39
C VAL A 205 4.06 10.51 23.96
N GLN A 206 5.37 10.38 23.82
CA GLN A 206 6.04 10.46 22.53
C GLN A 206 6.20 9.08 21.88
N VAL A 207 6.11 8.99 20.54
CA VAL A 207 6.33 7.74 19.81
C VAL A 207 7.74 7.68 19.23
N SER A 208 8.60 6.87 19.83
CA SER A 208 9.99 6.68 19.38
C SER A 208 10.11 5.69 18.21
N ARG A 209 9.21 4.70 18.11
CA ARG A 209 9.21 3.72 17.02
C ARG A 209 7.80 3.25 16.71
N LEU A 210 7.49 3.12 15.43
CA LEU A 210 6.18 2.70 14.94
C LEU A 210 6.33 1.66 13.83
N ILE A 211 5.70 0.51 14.02
CA ILE A 211 5.74 -0.60 13.07
C ILE A 211 4.32 -1.11 12.84
N ARG A 212 3.80 -1.05 11.61
CA ARG A 212 2.55 -1.75 11.28
C ARG A 212 2.82 -3.25 11.18
N VAL A 213 2.22 -4.04 12.06
CA VAL A 213 2.45 -5.48 12.15
C VAL A 213 1.33 -6.31 11.53
N ARG A 214 0.15 -5.72 11.31
CA ARG A 214 -1.01 -6.41 10.73
C ARG A 214 -1.93 -5.45 9.95
N TYR A 215 -2.59 -5.96 8.93
CA TYR A 215 -3.66 -5.31 8.18
C TYR A 215 -4.76 -6.34 7.84
N GLY A 216 -5.98 -6.16 8.37
CA GLY A 216 -6.96 -7.27 8.43
C GLY A 216 -6.36 -8.46 9.20
N ASP A 217 -6.48 -9.69 8.70
CA ASP A 217 -5.75 -10.85 9.28
C ASP A 217 -4.43 -11.17 8.55
N ILE A 218 -3.96 -10.27 7.69
CA ILE A 218 -2.64 -10.39 7.09
C ILE A 218 -1.59 -9.84 8.04
N LEU A 219 -0.87 -10.75 8.68
CA LEU A 219 0.28 -10.44 9.51
C LEU A 219 1.50 -10.09 8.65
N LEU A 220 2.37 -9.24 9.18
CA LEU A 220 3.71 -9.04 8.63
C LEU A 220 4.44 -10.39 8.59
N PRO A 221 4.78 -10.95 7.40
CA PRO A 221 5.27 -12.32 7.32
C PRO A 221 6.56 -12.53 8.11
N LYS A 222 6.56 -13.53 8.99
CA LYS A 222 7.76 -13.90 9.76
C LYS A 222 8.90 -14.27 8.82
N GLY A 223 10.07 -13.67 9.04
CA GLY A 223 11.27 -13.90 8.24
C GLY A 223 11.37 -13.08 6.94
N LEU A 224 10.35 -12.29 6.58
CA LEU A 224 10.46 -11.31 5.50
C LEU A 224 11.44 -10.20 5.92
N PRO A 225 12.54 -9.95 5.19
CA PRO A 225 13.45 -8.87 5.53
C PRO A 225 12.81 -7.50 5.24
N ARG A 226 13.25 -6.48 5.96
CA ARG A 226 12.91 -5.08 5.66
C ARG A 226 13.26 -4.74 4.21
N GLY A 227 12.37 -4.03 3.53
CA GLY A 227 12.47 -3.71 2.12
C GLY A 227 12.16 -4.87 1.16
N GLY A 228 11.82 -6.05 1.69
CA GLY A 228 11.39 -7.20 0.92
C GLY A 228 9.87 -7.28 0.78
N TYR A 229 9.41 -7.99 -0.25
CA TYR A 229 8.00 -8.37 -0.43
C TYR A 229 7.86 -9.88 -0.58
N THR A 230 6.66 -10.38 -0.30
CA THR A 230 6.19 -11.69 -0.74
C THR A 230 4.80 -11.54 -1.34
N GLU A 231 4.47 -12.38 -2.32
CA GLU A 231 3.11 -12.46 -2.85
C GLU A 231 2.27 -13.38 -1.96
N LEU A 232 1.02 -12.99 -1.71
CA LEU A 232 0.05 -13.77 -0.95
C LEU A 232 -0.50 -14.90 -1.83
N ASP A 233 -0.80 -16.04 -1.22
CA ASP A 233 -1.46 -17.15 -1.92
C ASP A 233 -2.95 -16.87 -2.17
N LEU A 234 -3.62 -17.79 -2.84
CA LEU A 234 -5.03 -17.65 -3.20
C LEU A 234 -5.93 -17.59 -1.97
N THR A 235 -5.63 -18.38 -0.93
CA THR A 235 -6.39 -18.40 0.33
C THR A 235 -6.33 -17.06 1.04
N GLN A 236 -5.13 -16.49 1.19
CA GLN A 236 -4.91 -15.18 1.82
C GLN A 236 -5.51 -14.04 0.98
N THR A 237 -5.43 -14.14 -0.34
CA THR A 237 -6.05 -13.17 -1.25
C THR A 237 -7.58 -13.21 -1.14
N ASN A 238 -8.17 -14.39 -1.11
CA ASN A 238 -9.62 -14.55 -0.98
C ASN A 238 -10.15 -14.15 0.38
N TYR A 239 -9.39 -14.36 1.46
CA TYR A 239 -9.70 -13.78 2.76
C TYR A 239 -9.84 -12.24 2.67
N LEU A 240 -8.88 -11.55 2.04
CA LEU A 240 -8.95 -10.09 1.90
C LEU A 240 -10.13 -9.64 1.05
N ARG A 241 -10.51 -10.43 0.03
CA ARG A 241 -11.66 -10.15 -0.83
C ARG A 241 -12.98 -10.32 -0.09
N ASP A 242 -13.13 -11.42 0.63
CA ASP A 242 -14.30 -11.72 1.44
C ASP A 242 -14.52 -10.67 2.54
N LEU A 243 -13.45 -10.28 3.23
CA LEU A 243 -13.45 -9.22 4.25
C LEU A 243 -14.11 -7.91 3.77
N VAL A 244 -14.04 -7.63 2.46
CA VAL A 244 -14.63 -6.43 1.86
C VAL A 244 -15.78 -6.73 0.90
N GLY A 245 -16.37 -7.93 0.97
CA GLY A 245 -17.53 -8.36 0.19
C GLY A 245 -17.26 -8.39 -1.32
N LEU A 246 -16.07 -8.81 -1.72
CA LEU A 246 -15.74 -9.11 -3.11
C LEU A 246 -15.79 -10.62 -3.36
N THR A 247 -16.18 -11.00 -4.56
CA THR A 247 -16.24 -12.41 -4.97
C THR A 247 -14.85 -13.06 -4.88
N PRO A 248 -14.74 -14.34 -4.49
CA PRO A 248 -13.46 -15.04 -4.46
C PRO A 248 -12.79 -15.07 -5.85
N GLU A 249 -11.48 -14.93 -5.85
CA GLU A 249 -10.63 -15.22 -7.00
C GLU A 249 -10.47 -16.75 -7.15
N THR A 250 -10.43 -17.25 -8.39
CA THR A 250 -10.33 -18.69 -8.68
C THR A 250 -8.93 -19.09 -9.14
N THR A 251 -8.09 -18.13 -9.52
CA THR A 251 -6.77 -18.38 -10.10
C THR A 251 -5.67 -17.59 -9.38
N SER A 252 -4.45 -18.13 -9.32
CA SER A 252 -3.30 -17.43 -8.76
C SER A 252 -2.06 -17.63 -9.61
N LYS A 253 -1.20 -16.61 -9.65
CA LYS A 253 0.14 -16.71 -10.27
C LYS A 253 1.19 -17.28 -9.31
N VAL A 254 0.86 -17.46 -8.04
CA VAL A 254 1.75 -18.07 -7.05
C VAL A 254 1.64 -19.58 -7.15
N ALA A 255 2.73 -20.24 -7.54
CA ALA A 255 2.79 -21.71 -7.54
C ALA A 255 2.58 -22.25 -6.11
N VAL A 256 1.77 -23.30 -5.98
CA VAL A 256 1.51 -24.01 -4.72
C VAL A 256 2.72 -24.89 -4.38
N GLU A 257 3.82 -24.30 -3.94
CA GLU A 257 4.95 -25.05 -3.40
C GLU A 257 5.19 -24.64 -1.94
N LYS A 258 4.74 -25.49 -1.02
CA LYS A 258 4.78 -25.28 0.43
C LYS A 258 6.21 -25.18 1.02
N ASP A 259 7.25 -25.65 0.31
CA ASP A 259 8.61 -25.79 0.88
C ASP A 259 9.66 -24.75 0.46
N ARG A 260 9.35 -23.79 -0.42
CA ARG A 260 10.35 -22.79 -0.90
C ARG A 260 10.56 -21.56 -0.01
N ARG A 261 9.93 -21.47 1.17
CA ARG A 261 9.92 -20.25 2.02
C ARG A 261 11.32 -19.81 2.49
N ARG A 262 12.24 -20.75 2.78
CA ARG A 262 13.58 -20.43 3.31
C ARG A 262 14.56 -19.96 2.23
N MET A 263 14.50 -20.55 1.02
CA MET A 263 15.35 -20.12 -0.11
C MET A 263 14.96 -18.74 -0.65
N LYS A 264 13.66 -18.42 -0.69
CA LYS A 264 13.17 -17.10 -1.13
C LYS A 264 13.64 -15.97 -0.21
N ALA A 265 13.69 -16.17 1.11
CA ALA A 265 14.14 -15.14 2.05
C ALA A 265 15.59 -14.68 1.79
N ASN A 266 16.51 -15.60 1.50
CA ASN A 266 17.90 -15.26 1.17
C ASN A 266 18.02 -14.52 -0.17
N GLN A 267 17.24 -14.91 -1.17
CA GLN A 267 17.19 -14.21 -2.46
C GLN A 267 16.63 -12.79 -2.29
N ILE A 268 15.56 -12.62 -1.52
CA ILE A 268 14.98 -11.31 -1.18
C ILE A 268 16.02 -10.47 -0.44
N ARG A 269 16.74 -11.02 0.56
CA ARG A 269 17.83 -10.29 1.26
C ARG A 269 18.92 -9.81 0.30
N ARG A 270 19.34 -10.64 -0.66
CA ARG A 270 20.33 -10.26 -1.69
C ARG A 270 19.79 -9.15 -2.61
N ALA A 271 18.52 -9.19 -2.97
CA ALA A 271 17.88 -8.14 -3.77
C ALA A 271 17.81 -6.81 -2.99
N VAL A 272 17.41 -6.86 -1.71
CA VAL A 272 17.38 -5.70 -0.81
C VAL A 272 18.77 -5.07 -0.67
N LYS A 273 19.81 -5.89 -0.41
CA LYS A 273 21.20 -5.42 -0.25
C LYS A 273 21.75 -4.74 -1.52
N ARG A 274 21.48 -5.30 -2.70
CA ARG A 274 21.88 -4.67 -3.98
C ARG A 274 21.24 -3.30 -4.15
N HIS A 275 19.96 -3.16 -3.83
CA HIS A 275 19.27 -1.88 -3.97
C HIS A 275 19.76 -0.82 -2.97
N SER A 276 20.04 -1.19 -1.71
CA SER A 276 20.58 -0.23 -0.73
C SER A 276 21.97 0.31 -1.11
N GLN A 277 22.78 -0.48 -1.82
CA GLN A 277 24.07 -0.03 -2.36
C GLN A 277 23.88 0.94 -3.54
N VAL A 278 22.91 0.70 -4.42
CA VAL A 278 22.62 1.60 -5.55
C VAL A 278 22.04 2.94 -5.07
N SER A 279 21.15 2.92 -4.08
CA SER A 279 20.55 4.15 -3.55
C SER A 279 21.56 5.02 -2.79
N SER A 280 22.50 4.41 -2.08
CA SER A 280 23.60 5.13 -1.42
C SER A 280 24.55 5.78 -2.45
N ASN A 281 24.89 5.07 -3.53
CA ASN A 281 25.70 5.63 -4.61
C ASN A 281 25.01 6.78 -5.38
N ARG A 282 23.68 6.74 -5.55
CA ARG A 282 22.94 7.88 -6.14
C ARG A 282 22.97 9.11 -5.24
N ARG A 283 22.90 8.93 -3.91
CA ARG A 283 23.00 10.03 -2.94
C ARG A 283 24.40 10.64 -2.87
N SER A 284 25.47 9.85 -3.04
CA SER A 284 26.84 10.38 -3.09
C SER A 284 27.16 11.10 -4.40
N GLY A 285 26.65 10.62 -5.54
CA GLY A 285 26.84 11.27 -6.84
C GLY A 285 26.17 12.64 -6.97
N SER A 286 25.02 12.84 -6.31
CA SER A 286 24.30 14.12 -6.29
C SER A 286 25.03 15.21 -5.48
N ARG A 287 25.87 14.83 -4.50
CA ARG A 287 26.69 15.78 -3.71
C ARG A 287 27.95 16.27 -4.43
N ASN A 288 28.43 15.57 -5.46
CA ASN A 288 29.66 15.94 -6.17
C ASN A 288 29.44 16.87 -7.39
N ASN A 289 28.19 17.25 -7.70
CA ASN A 289 27.86 18.08 -8.86
C ASN A 289 27.43 19.52 -8.51
N ASN A 290 27.65 19.95 -7.25
CA ASN A 290 27.44 21.32 -6.77
C ASN A 290 28.77 21.92 -6.26
N GLY A 291 29.86 21.67 -6.97
CA GLY A 291 31.16 22.32 -6.77
C GLY A 291 31.49 23.19 -7.96
#